data_AF-A0A6B0SFX0-F1
#
_entry.id   AF-A0A6B0SFX0-F1
#
_cell.length_a   1.000
_cell.length_b   1.000
_cell.length_c   1.000
_cell.angle_alpha   90.00
_cell.angle_beta   90.00
_cell.angle_gamma   90.00
#
_symmetry.space_group_name_H-M   'P 1'
#
loop_
_entity.id
_entity.type
_entity.pdbx_description
1 polymer ?
#
loop_
_entity_poly.entity_id
_entity_poly.type
_entity_poly.pdbx_seq_one_letter_code
_entity_poly.pdbx_strand_id
1 'polypeptide(L)'
;MNSAPRGVQSGDRATWFGLYYNISGAGFFLHPVGLELLVDHKALDPAQWTIQKVFFQGRYYESLAQLEEQFEAGQVNVVVIPDNGTGGSWSLKSQVPPGLAPPLQFHPQGPRFRVQGNRVSSSLWTFSFGLGGFSGPRIFDIRFQGERIAYEVSVQEALAIYGGNSPFALRGRYADANFGLGYFSTPLSRGVDCPYLATYVDWHFLLESQAPKTLQDAFCVFEENNGLPLRRHHSDFHSHYFGGVVETVLVFRSVSTMLNYDYVWDMVFHPNGAIEVKFHATGYISSVFLFGAARRYGNQVRENTLGTVHTHSAHYKVDLDVGGKTCWQRQRFQYKSLKS
;
A
#
# COMPACT_ATOMS: atom_id res chain seq x y z
N MET A 1 17.62 0.17 4.35
CA MET A 1 16.26 -0.30 4.64
C MET A 1 16.30 -1.26 5.83
N ASN A 2 15.32 -1.23 6.73
CA ASN A 2 15.26 -2.13 7.90
C ASN A 2 14.33 -3.32 7.64
N SER A 3 14.72 -4.49 8.15
CA SER A 3 13.88 -5.69 8.14
C SER A 3 12.91 -5.71 9.31
N ALA A 4 11.84 -6.49 9.15
CA ALA A 4 10.97 -6.95 10.22
C ALA A 4 10.72 -8.45 10.04
N PRO A 5 10.50 -9.24 11.11
CA PRO A 5 10.57 -8.85 12.52
C PRO A 5 12.02 -8.65 12.99
N ARG A 6 12.19 -8.06 14.19
CA ARG A 6 13.49 -7.66 14.76
C ARG A 6 14.07 -8.73 15.69
N GLY A 7 14.31 -9.93 15.17
CA GLY A 7 14.83 -11.06 15.93
C GLY A 7 14.21 -12.37 15.48
N VAL A 8 14.43 -13.43 16.26
CA VAL A 8 13.87 -14.77 15.98
C VAL A 8 13.01 -15.31 17.12
N GLN A 9 13.05 -14.66 18.28
CA GLN A 9 12.26 -15.01 19.46
C GLN A 9 11.71 -13.75 20.16
N SER A 10 10.76 -13.96 21.07
CA SER A 10 10.19 -12.88 21.87
C SER A 10 11.25 -12.18 22.72
N GLY A 11 11.21 -10.85 22.76
CA GLY A 11 12.16 -10.04 23.51
C GLY A 11 13.48 -9.74 22.80
N ASP A 12 13.70 -10.27 21.59
CA ASP A 12 14.78 -9.82 20.72
C ASP A 12 14.50 -8.43 20.17
N ARG A 13 15.57 -7.68 19.89
CA ARG A 13 15.52 -6.40 19.18
C ARG A 13 16.77 -6.24 18.32
N ALA A 14 16.93 -7.19 17.38
CA ALA A 14 18.04 -7.23 16.43
C ALA A 14 17.50 -7.17 14.99
N THR A 15 17.97 -6.19 14.22
CA THR A 15 17.43 -5.88 12.88
C THR A 15 18.50 -6.02 11.82
N TRP A 16 18.19 -6.74 10.74
CA TRP A 16 18.98 -6.65 9.52
C TRP A 16 18.70 -5.32 8.82
N PHE A 17 19.74 -4.55 8.58
CA PHE A 17 19.72 -3.34 7.77
C PHE A 17 20.42 -3.62 6.45
N GLY A 18 19.68 -3.55 5.34
CA GLY A 18 20.26 -3.54 4.01
C GLY A 18 20.78 -2.14 3.66
N LEU A 19 21.97 -2.07 3.08
CA LEU A 19 22.58 -0.82 2.62
C LEU A 19 22.35 -0.64 1.11
N TYR A 20 22.12 0.62 0.73
CA TYR A 20 21.75 1.03 -0.61
C TYR A 20 22.46 2.33 -0.95
N TYR A 21 22.68 2.60 -2.24
CA TYR A 21 23.10 3.93 -2.66
C TYR A 21 22.01 4.97 -2.36
N ASN A 22 22.41 6.12 -1.83
CA ASN A 22 21.50 7.24 -1.62
C ASN A 22 21.26 7.96 -2.96
N ILE A 23 20.19 7.59 -3.65
CA ILE A 23 19.82 8.18 -4.94
C ILE A 23 18.99 9.44 -4.73
N SER A 24 19.38 10.53 -5.39
CA SER A 24 18.64 11.80 -5.35
C SER A 24 17.49 11.80 -6.37
N GLY A 25 16.28 12.14 -5.91
CA GLY A 25 15.11 12.30 -6.78
C GLY A 25 14.48 11.01 -7.32
N ALA A 26 14.91 9.84 -6.83
CA ALA A 26 14.33 8.54 -7.16
C ALA A 26 14.48 7.55 -5.99
N GLY A 27 13.80 6.40 -6.08
CA GLY A 27 13.81 5.37 -5.05
C GLY A 27 15.15 4.64 -4.94
N PHE A 28 15.81 4.77 -3.78
CA PHE A 28 17.03 4.01 -3.45
C PHE A 28 16.81 2.50 -3.37
N PHE A 29 15.55 2.04 -3.28
CA PHE A 29 15.15 0.65 -3.09
C PHE A 29 15.66 -0.32 -4.17
N LEU A 30 16.03 0.19 -5.35
CA LEU A 30 16.57 -0.57 -6.49
C LEU A 30 18.10 -0.53 -6.58
N HIS A 31 18.78 -0.01 -5.56
CA HIS A 31 20.24 0.19 -5.56
C HIS A 31 20.96 -0.48 -4.37
N PRO A 32 20.71 -1.78 -4.11
CA PRO A 32 21.38 -2.49 -3.02
C PRO A 32 22.87 -2.65 -3.31
N VAL A 33 23.73 -2.38 -2.32
CA VAL A 33 25.19 -2.56 -2.46
C VAL A 33 25.67 -3.97 -2.10
N GLY A 34 24.75 -4.82 -1.64
CA GLY A 34 25.03 -6.19 -1.20
C GLY A 34 25.56 -6.32 0.21
N LEU A 35 25.66 -5.22 0.97
CA LEU A 35 25.99 -5.21 2.40
C LEU A 35 24.72 -5.18 3.25
N GLU A 36 24.63 -6.10 4.20
CA GLU A 36 23.57 -6.15 5.21
C GLU A 36 24.17 -6.36 6.60
N LEU A 37 23.68 -5.63 7.59
CA LEU A 37 24.20 -5.65 8.96
C LEU A 37 23.10 -6.06 9.94
N LEU A 38 23.36 -7.06 10.77
CA LEU A 38 22.49 -7.42 11.88
C LEU A 38 22.87 -6.59 13.12
N VAL A 39 22.10 -5.56 13.39
CA VAL A 39 22.34 -4.64 14.52
C VAL A 39 21.44 -5.03 15.69
N ASP A 40 22.02 -5.32 16.83
CA ASP A 40 21.31 -5.44 18.10
C ASP A 40 21.16 -4.06 18.74
N HIS A 41 19.93 -3.57 18.75
CA HIS A 41 19.55 -2.29 19.36
C HIS A 41 18.59 -2.48 20.52
N LYS A 42 18.72 -3.61 21.24
CA LYS A 42 17.93 -3.94 22.42
C LYS A 42 18.24 -3.05 23.62
N ALA A 43 19.51 -2.76 23.84
CA ALA A 43 19.94 -1.98 24.99
C ALA A 43 19.34 -0.57 24.93
N LEU A 44 18.95 -0.03 26.09
CA LEU A 44 18.42 1.34 26.19
C LEU A 44 19.50 2.39 25.90
N ASP A 45 20.75 2.09 26.26
CA ASP A 45 21.91 2.90 25.91
C ASP A 45 22.41 2.52 24.50
N PRO A 46 22.32 3.44 23.52
CA PRO A 46 22.82 3.19 22.17
C PRO A 46 24.31 2.89 22.11
N ALA A 47 25.10 3.31 23.09
CA ALA A 47 26.53 2.99 23.17
C ALA A 47 26.79 1.48 23.36
N GLN A 48 25.78 0.73 23.81
CA GLN A 48 25.85 -0.72 24.00
C GLN A 48 25.34 -1.52 22.79
N TRP A 49 24.92 -0.84 21.71
CA TRP A 49 24.47 -1.52 20.50
C TRP A 49 25.63 -2.18 19.79
N THR A 50 25.38 -3.36 19.22
CA THR A 50 26.43 -4.15 18.56
C THR A 50 25.99 -4.61 17.18
N ILE A 51 26.96 -4.84 16.30
CA ILE A 51 26.74 -5.55 15.03
C ILE A 51 27.02 -7.03 15.31
N GLN A 52 25.98 -7.85 15.33
CA GLN A 52 26.07 -9.29 15.60
C GLN A 52 26.53 -10.10 14.39
N LYS A 53 26.27 -9.60 13.18
CA LYS A 53 26.64 -10.28 11.95
C LYS A 53 26.72 -9.33 10.77
N VAL A 54 27.60 -9.65 9.83
CA VAL A 54 27.76 -8.96 8.56
C VAL A 54 27.48 -9.94 7.42
N PHE A 55 26.76 -9.49 6.41
CA PHE A 55 26.56 -10.22 5.17
C PHE A 55 26.97 -9.32 4.01
N PHE A 56 27.90 -9.77 3.17
CA PHE A 56 28.38 -9.03 2.02
C PHE A 56 28.40 -9.91 0.76
N GLN A 57 27.62 -9.50 -0.24
CA GLN A 57 27.56 -10.06 -1.60
C GLN A 57 27.49 -11.60 -1.68
N GLY A 58 26.79 -12.24 -0.73
CA GLY A 58 26.61 -13.68 -0.68
C GLY A 58 27.40 -14.42 0.39
N ARG A 59 28.25 -13.73 1.17
CA ARG A 59 29.09 -14.31 2.22
C ARG A 59 28.80 -13.69 3.58
N TYR A 60 28.90 -14.48 4.64
CA TYR A 60 28.80 -14.00 6.01
C TYR A 60 30.18 -13.73 6.60
N TYR A 61 30.25 -12.73 7.46
CA TYR A 61 31.42 -12.33 8.24
C TYR A 61 30.99 -12.09 9.69
N GLU A 62 31.91 -12.30 10.63
CA GLU A 62 31.67 -12.07 12.07
C GLU A 62 31.62 -10.57 12.40
N SER A 63 32.39 -9.76 11.70
CA SER A 63 32.46 -8.31 11.92
C SER A 63 32.87 -7.56 10.65
N LEU A 64 32.70 -6.24 10.67
CA LEU A 64 33.21 -5.37 9.60
C LEU A 64 34.75 -5.39 9.55
N ALA A 65 35.43 -5.50 10.69
CA ALA A 65 36.89 -5.59 10.74
C ALA A 65 37.40 -6.86 10.03
N GLN A 66 36.71 -7.99 10.20
CA GLN A 66 37.06 -9.22 9.50
C GLN A 66 36.81 -9.11 7.98
N LEU A 67 35.71 -8.47 7.58
CA LEU A 67 35.43 -8.20 6.16
C LEU A 67 36.57 -7.36 5.54
N GLU A 68 36.98 -6.31 6.24
CA GLU A 68 38.08 -5.44 5.81
C GLU A 68 39.41 -6.19 5.70
N GLU A 69 39.78 -6.96 6.73
CA GLU A 69 41.02 -7.77 6.72
C GLU A 69 41.06 -8.73 5.52
N GLN A 70 39.94 -9.42 5.24
CA GLN A 70 39.86 -10.33 4.09
C GLN A 70 39.86 -9.56 2.75
N PHE A 71 39.29 -8.36 2.71
CA PHE A 71 39.31 -7.53 1.52
C PHE A 71 40.74 -7.06 1.20
N GLU A 72 41.46 -6.51 2.17
CA GLU A 72 42.85 -6.07 2.05
C GLU A 72 43.80 -7.23 1.71
N ALA A 73 43.51 -8.44 2.22
CA ALA A 73 44.24 -9.66 1.87
C ALA A 73 43.91 -10.21 0.47
N GLY A 74 43.01 -9.58 -0.30
CA GLY A 74 42.59 -10.02 -1.63
C GLY A 74 41.73 -11.29 -1.64
N GLN A 75 41.08 -11.63 -0.52
CA GLN A 75 40.28 -12.85 -0.34
C GLN A 75 38.77 -12.64 -0.58
N VAL A 76 38.37 -11.41 -0.90
CA VAL A 76 36.99 -11.04 -1.21
C VAL A 76 36.91 -10.63 -2.68
N ASN A 77 36.16 -11.41 -3.47
CA ASN A 77 35.84 -11.04 -4.84
C ASN A 77 34.68 -10.03 -4.83
N VAL A 78 34.99 -8.75 -5.02
CA VAL A 78 34.02 -7.65 -4.95
C VAL A 78 33.40 -7.41 -6.33
N VAL A 79 32.08 -7.49 -6.39
CA VAL A 79 31.31 -6.95 -7.51
C VAL A 79 31.17 -5.45 -7.32
N VAL A 80 31.76 -4.67 -8.23
CA VAL A 80 31.61 -3.21 -8.25
C VAL A 80 30.24 -2.86 -8.81
N ILE A 81 29.48 -2.07 -8.06
CA ILE A 81 28.11 -1.70 -8.40
C ILE A 81 28.13 -0.23 -8.85
N PRO A 82 27.57 0.11 -10.03
CA PRO A 82 27.52 1.50 -10.47
C PRO A 82 26.74 2.38 -9.48
N ASP A 83 27.27 3.57 -9.19
CA ASP A 83 26.68 4.58 -8.31
C ASP A 83 25.79 5.60 -9.05
N ASN A 84 25.84 5.59 -10.39
CA ASN A 84 25.03 6.42 -11.25
C ASN A 84 24.58 5.67 -12.53
N GLY A 85 23.53 6.17 -13.17
CA GLY A 85 23.03 5.69 -14.44
C GLY A 85 21.78 6.43 -14.93
N THR A 86 21.17 5.91 -15.99
CA THR A 86 20.00 6.53 -16.64
C THR A 86 18.86 5.53 -16.79
N GLY A 87 17.64 6.02 -17.02
CA GLY A 87 16.44 5.20 -17.20
C GLY A 87 15.63 4.99 -15.91
N GLY A 88 14.62 4.12 -15.99
CA GLY A 88 13.56 4.02 -14.98
C GLY A 88 14.01 3.59 -13.58
N SER A 89 15.13 2.88 -13.45
CA SER A 89 15.69 2.54 -12.14
C SER A 89 16.38 3.72 -11.44
N TRP A 90 16.76 4.76 -12.20
CA TRP A 90 17.52 5.92 -11.73
C TRP A 90 16.69 7.21 -11.68
N SER A 91 15.55 7.26 -12.38
CA SER A 91 14.70 8.44 -12.47
C SER A 91 13.23 8.04 -12.56
N LEU A 92 12.38 8.66 -11.73
CA LEU A 92 10.92 8.62 -11.89
C LEU A 92 10.40 9.58 -12.97
N LYS A 93 11.21 10.57 -13.34
CA LYS A 93 10.83 11.57 -14.33
C LYS A 93 10.78 10.94 -15.72
N SER A 94 9.61 11.02 -16.35
CA SER A 94 9.44 10.69 -17.76
C SER A 94 10.36 11.56 -18.63
N GLN A 95 11.06 10.92 -19.57
CA GLN A 95 11.86 11.61 -20.58
C GLN A 95 11.03 12.03 -21.81
N VAL A 96 9.78 11.59 -21.87
CA VAL A 96 8.84 11.94 -22.95
C VAL A 96 8.16 13.26 -22.60
N PRO A 97 8.18 14.27 -23.50
CA PRO A 97 7.51 15.54 -23.24
C PRO A 97 5.99 15.35 -23.09
N PRO A 98 5.31 16.19 -22.29
CA PRO A 98 3.87 16.12 -22.15
C PRO A 98 3.16 16.28 -23.49
N GLY A 99 2.20 15.40 -23.77
CA GLY A 99 1.34 15.47 -24.94
C GLY A 99 0.08 16.30 -24.70
N LEU A 100 -1.01 15.92 -25.36
CA LEU A 100 -2.33 16.52 -25.13
C LEU A 100 -2.82 16.27 -23.70
N ALA A 101 -3.66 17.18 -23.19
CA ALA A 101 -4.25 17.04 -21.87
C ALA A 101 -5.10 15.74 -21.78
N PRO A 102 -5.00 14.99 -20.67
CA PRO A 102 -5.85 13.82 -20.46
C PRO A 102 -7.32 14.25 -20.25
N PRO A 103 -8.28 13.30 -20.37
CA PRO A 103 -9.67 13.57 -20.06
C PRO A 103 -9.85 14.14 -18.64
N LEU A 104 -10.74 15.12 -18.50
CA LEU A 104 -11.04 15.78 -17.23
C LEU A 104 -12.51 15.57 -16.89
N GLN A 105 -12.76 14.99 -15.72
CA GLN A 105 -14.10 14.86 -15.16
C GLN A 105 -14.49 16.10 -14.36
N PHE A 106 -15.74 16.55 -14.52
CA PHE A 106 -16.31 17.67 -13.76
C PHE A 106 -17.81 17.47 -13.52
N HIS A 107 -18.36 18.24 -12.58
CA HIS A 107 -19.80 18.25 -12.31
C HIS A 107 -20.49 19.42 -13.05
N PRO A 108 -21.33 19.15 -14.07
CA PRO A 108 -21.92 20.23 -14.88
C PRO A 108 -22.82 21.22 -14.11
N GLN A 109 -23.40 20.78 -12.99
CA GLN A 109 -24.32 21.58 -12.17
C GLN A 109 -23.90 21.61 -10.69
N GLY A 110 -22.60 21.46 -10.43
CA GLY A 110 -22.03 21.41 -9.10
C GLY A 110 -22.02 20.00 -8.46
N PRO A 111 -21.24 19.82 -7.38
CA PRO A 111 -21.10 18.52 -6.71
C PRO A 111 -22.43 17.98 -6.18
N ARG A 112 -22.63 16.66 -6.24
CA ARG A 112 -23.86 15.99 -5.76
C ARG A 112 -23.67 15.30 -4.40
N PHE A 113 -22.58 15.63 -3.73
CA PHE A 113 -22.25 15.21 -2.37
C PHE A 113 -21.69 16.41 -1.60
N ARG A 114 -21.66 16.28 -0.27
CA ARG A 114 -21.12 17.28 0.64
C ARG A 114 -20.20 16.59 1.65
N VAL A 115 -19.08 17.24 1.94
CA VAL A 115 -18.19 16.88 3.05
C VAL A 115 -18.29 17.98 4.11
N GLN A 116 -18.55 17.60 5.35
CA GLN A 116 -18.56 18.51 6.50
C GLN A 116 -17.81 17.87 7.66
N GLY A 117 -16.62 18.41 7.98
CA GLY A 117 -15.70 17.75 8.90
C GLY A 117 -15.37 16.36 8.39
N ASN A 118 -15.63 15.35 9.20
CA ASN A 118 -15.40 13.94 8.85
C ASN A 118 -16.66 13.21 8.34
N ARG A 119 -17.73 13.94 7.98
CA ARG A 119 -18.99 13.34 7.49
C ARG A 119 -19.17 13.63 6.01
N VAL A 120 -19.52 12.58 5.26
CA VAL A 120 -19.92 12.66 3.85
C VAL A 120 -21.41 12.40 3.75
N SER A 121 -22.10 13.15 2.90
CA SER A 121 -23.51 12.95 2.56
C SER A 121 -23.76 13.20 1.08
N SER A 122 -24.46 12.27 0.42
CA SER A 122 -25.06 12.42 -0.91
C SER A 122 -26.57 12.16 -0.85
N SER A 123 -27.24 12.11 -2.00
CA SER A 123 -28.66 11.75 -2.07
C SER A 123 -28.97 10.32 -1.61
N LEU A 124 -27.97 9.42 -1.64
CA LEU A 124 -28.13 8.01 -1.29
C LEU A 124 -27.31 7.61 -0.06
N TRP A 125 -26.09 8.14 0.06
CA TRP A 125 -25.11 7.65 1.02
C TRP A 125 -24.80 8.67 2.10
N THR A 126 -24.70 8.22 3.35
CA THR A 126 -24.08 9.01 4.42
C THR A 126 -23.15 8.14 5.24
N PHE A 127 -21.97 8.66 5.57
CA PHE A 127 -21.02 7.97 6.45
C PHE A 127 -20.07 8.99 7.09
N SER A 128 -19.44 8.59 8.18
CA SER A 128 -18.28 9.28 8.74
C SER A 128 -17.00 8.54 8.35
N PHE A 129 -15.88 9.24 8.25
CA PHE A 129 -14.59 8.66 7.94
C PHE A 129 -13.50 9.10 8.92
N GLY A 130 -12.34 8.46 8.84
CA GLY A 130 -11.15 8.88 9.55
C GLY A 130 -9.96 7.97 9.26
N LEU A 131 -8.87 8.25 9.97
CA LEU A 131 -7.61 7.52 9.85
C LEU A 131 -7.11 7.18 11.25
N GLY A 132 -6.82 5.90 11.49
CA GLY A 132 -6.11 5.45 12.68
C GLY A 132 -4.61 5.60 12.46
N GLY A 133 -3.89 6.21 13.41
CA GLY A 133 -2.44 6.39 13.29
C GLY A 133 -1.70 5.09 12.99
N PHE A 134 -2.19 3.96 13.51
CA PHE A 134 -1.64 2.64 13.23
C PHE A 134 -2.44 1.83 12.21
N SER A 135 -3.73 1.65 12.45
CA SER A 135 -4.58 0.76 11.63
C SER A 135 -4.94 1.30 10.24
N GLY A 136 -4.81 2.60 10.00
CA GLY A 136 -5.13 3.20 8.70
C GLY A 136 -6.61 3.57 8.51
N PRO A 137 -7.10 3.62 7.25
CA PRO A 137 -8.41 4.20 6.91
C PRO A 137 -9.62 3.44 7.44
N ARG A 138 -10.68 4.17 7.75
CA ARG A 138 -11.91 3.63 8.35
C ARG A 138 -13.12 4.52 8.09
N ILE A 139 -14.27 3.88 7.94
CA ILE A 139 -15.58 4.53 7.75
C ILE A 139 -16.60 3.96 8.74
N PHE A 140 -17.52 4.80 9.18
CA PHE A 140 -18.47 4.53 10.26
C PHE A 140 -19.88 5.02 9.95
N ASP A 141 -20.88 4.45 10.64
CA ASP A 141 -22.31 4.78 10.52
C ASP A 141 -22.73 4.87 9.06
N ILE A 142 -22.45 3.81 8.29
CA ILE A 142 -22.68 3.79 6.85
C ILE A 142 -24.15 3.54 6.59
N ARG A 143 -24.80 4.52 5.95
CA ARG A 143 -26.23 4.46 5.64
C ARG A 143 -26.49 4.60 4.16
N PHE A 144 -27.42 3.77 3.67
CA PHE A 144 -28.00 3.86 2.35
C PHE A 144 -29.47 4.28 2.50
N GLN A 145 -29.85 5.39 1.87
CA GLN A 145 -31.21 5.97 1.93
C GLN A 145 -31.73 6.15 3.37
N GLY A 146 -30.85 6.48 4.31
CA GLY A 146 -31.16 6.74 5.71
C GLY A 146 -31.11 5.51 6.63
N GLU A 147 -31.07 4.30 6.07
CA GLU A 147 -30.95 3.04 6.83
C GLU A 147 -29.47 2.64 6.97
N ARG A 148 -29.05 2.29 8.19
CA ARG A 148 -27.69 1.82 8.44
C ARG A 148 -27.52 0.40 7.89
N ILE A 149 -26.45 0.19 7.12
CA ILE A 149 -26.08 -1.14 6.61
C ILE A 149 -24.83 -1.71 7.29
N ALA A 150 -23.94 -0.84 7.79
CA ALA A 150 -22.76 -1.24 8.53
C ALA A 150 -22.40 -0.17 9.57
N TYR A 151 -21.99 -0.63 10.76
CA TYR A 151 -21.47 0.25 11.80
C TYR A 151 -20.06 0.72 11.48
N GLU A 152 -19.20 -0.19 11.03
CA GLU A 152 -17.78 0.06 10.75
C GLU A 152 -17.29 -0.77 9.57
N VAL A 153 -16.53 -0.14 8.68
CA VAL A 153 -15.63 -0.83 7.76
C VAL A 153 -14.26 -0.18 7.88
N SER A 154 -13.25 -0.97 8.24
CA SER A 154 -11.92 -0.44 8.55
C SER A 154 -10.79 -1.37 8.16
N VAL A 155 -9.68 -0.77 7.71
CA VAL A 155 -8.40 -1.48 7.56
C VAL A 155 -7.91 -1.88 8.96
N GLN A 156 -7.43 -3.10 9.06
CA GLN A 156 -6.91 -3.68 10.31
C GLN A 156 -5.40 -3.95 10.21
N GLU A 157 -4.92 -4.43 9.06
CA GLU A 157 -3.51 -4.75 8.84
C GLU A 157 -3.19 -4.78 7.33
N ALA A 158 -1.95 -4.45 6.98
CA ALA A 158 -1.32 -4.78 5.71
C ALA A 158 -0.07 -5.61 5.97
N LEU A 159 0.08 -6.72 5.26
CA LEU A 159 1.14 -7.70 5.50
C LEU A 159 1.90 -7.98 4.21
N ALA A 160 3.22 -7.84 4.25
CA ALA A 160 4.13 -8.27 3.20
C ALA A 160 5.08 -9.36 3.72
N ILE A 161 5.02 -10.57 3.15
CA ILE A 161 5.92 -11.68 3.49
C ILE A 161 6.85 -11.94 2.31
N TYR A 162 8.14 -11.82 2.54
CA TYR A 162 9.18 -11.97 1.52
C TYR A 162 9.84 -13.34 1.54
N GLY A 163 10.34 -13.75 0.38
CA GLY A 163 11.35 -14.78 0.21
C GLY A 163 12.62 -14.18 -0.42
N GLY A 164 13.77 -14.70 -0.04
CA GLY A 164 15.05 -14.21 -0.54
C GLY A 164 16.21 -15.11 -0.15
N ASN A 165 17.35 -14.91 -0.81
CA ASN A 165 18.60 -15.57 -0.44
C ASN A 165 19.51 -14.69 0.43
N SER A 166 19.24 -13.38 0.54
CA SER A 166 19.90 -12.52 1.54
C SER A 166 19.16 -12.59 2.89
N PRO A 167 19.86 -12.44 4.02
CA PRO A 167 19.23 -12.53 5.34
C PRO A 167 18.16 -11.46 5.58
N PHE A 168 18.31 -10.26 5.00
CA PHE A 168 17.30 -9.21 5.00
C PHE A 168 15.98 -9.68 4.38
N ALA A 169 16.00 -10.15 3.13
CA ALA A 169 14.79 -10.57 2.43
C ALA A 169 14.24 -11.89 2.95
N LEU A 170 15.11 -12.85 3.32
CA LEU A 170 14.71 -14.14 3.88
C LEU A 170 13.89 -13.99 5.18
N ARG A 171 14.17 -12.95 5.97
CA ARG A 171 13.45 -12.70 7.23
C ARG A 171 12.25 -11.78 7.08
N GLY A 172 12.14 -11.05 5.97
CA GLY A 172 11.14 -10.01 5.73
C GLY A 172 9.70 -10.48 5.92
N ARG A 173 9.06 -10.02 7.00
CA ARG A 173 7.63 -10.13 7.29
C ARG A 173 7.20 -8.80 7.92
N TYR A 174 6.57 -7.96 7.11
CA TYR A 174 6.17 -6.61 7.50
C TYR A 174 4.69 -6.61 7.82
N ALA A 175 4.37 -6.47 9.10
CA ALA A 175 3.03 -6.18 9.58
C ALA A 175 2.92 -4.65 9.77
N ASP A 176 2.45 -3.98 8.73
CA ASP A 176 2.66 -2.55 8.48
C ASP A 176 1.87 -1.65 9.43
N ALA A 177 0.76 -2.13 9.98
CA ALA A 177 0.03 -1.41 11.03
C ALA A 177 0.90 -1.19 12.28
N ASN A 178 1.92 -2.02 12.55
CA ASN A 178 2.86 -1.80 13.67
C ASN A 178 3.79 -0.60 13.46
N PHE A 179 4.02 -0.22 12.20
CA PHE A 179 4.76 1.00 11.87
C PHE A 179 3.80 2.20 11.81
N GLY A 180 2.65 1.97 11.20
CA GLY A 180 1.47 2.80 11.30
C GLY A 180 1.01 3.30 9.94
N LEU A 181 0.00 2.62 9.40
CA LEU A 181 -0.56 2.91 8.08
C LEU A 181 -1.08 4.34 7.99
N GLY A 182 -1.68 4.87 9.06
CA GLY A 182 -2.13 6.27 9.08
C GLY A 182 -1.00 7.27 9.33
N TYR A 183 -0.01 6.89 10.15
CA TYR A 183 1.16 7.73 10.40
C TYR A 183 1.96 7.98 9.12
N PHE A 184 2.09 6.94 8.30
CA PHE A 184 2.75 6.99 7.00
C PHE A 184 1.80 7.33 5.85
N SER A 185 0.63 7.89 6.13
CA SER A 185 -0.18 8.48 5.06
C SER A 185 0.49 9.70 4.46
N THR A 186 0.32 9.87 3.15
CA THR A 186 0.96 10.91 2.35
C THR A 186 -0.07 11.86 1.74
N PRO A 187 0.32 13.12 1.43
CA PRO A 187 -0.57 14.05 0.73
C PRO A 187 -0.94 13.50 -0.63
N LEU A 188 -2.22 13.58 -0.98
CA LEU A 188 -2.70 13.16 -2.29
C LEU A 188 -2.42 14.24 -3.32
N SER A 189 -1.64 13.89 -4.34
CA SER A 189 -1.29 14.77 -5.44
C SER A 189 -2.50 15.01 -6.34
N ARG A 190 -3.01 16.24 -6.31
CA ARG A 190 -4.22 16.64 -7.04
C ARG A 190 -4.11 16.38 -8.54
N GLY A 191 -5.04 15.61 -9.08
CA GLY A 191 -5.07 15.24 -10.51
C GLY A 191 -4.22 14.01 -10.86
N VAL A 192 -3.48 13.46 -9.90
CA VAL A 192 -2.72 12.20 -10.05
C VAL A 192 -3.36 11.12 -9.18
N ASP A 193 -3.38 11.31 -7.86
CA ASP A 193 -3.89 10.31 -6.92
C ASP A 193 -5.42 10.29 -6.87
N CYS A 194 -6.05 11.43 -7.17
CA CYS A 194 -7.49 11.54 -7.34
C CYS A 194 -7.83 12.52 -8.47
N PRO A 195 -9.07 12.52 -8.99
CA PRO A 195 -9.50 13.53 -9.94
C PRO A 195 -9.19 14.95 -9.46
N TYR A 196 -8.86 15.84 -10.39
CA TYR A 196 -8.42 17.20 -10.07
C TYR A 196 -9.46 17.97 -9.25
N LEU A 197 -10.75 17.76 -9.54
CA LEU A 197 -11.89 18.40 -8.88
C LEU A 197 -12.43 17.63 -7.67
N ALA A 198 -11.71 16.63 -7.16
CA ALA A 198 -12.06 15.98 -5.90
C ALA A 198 -12.04 16.98 -4.74
N THR A 199 -12.81 16.69 -3.69
CA THR A 199 -12.73 17.40 -2.42
C THR A 199 -11.64 16.75 -1.58
N TYR A 200 -10.57 17.49 -1.29
CA TYR A 200 -9.45 17.01 -0.48
C TYR A 200 -9.64 17.46 0.96
N VAL A 201 -9.21 16.61 1.90
CA VAL A 201 -9.43 16.81 3.32
C VAL A 201 -8.15 16.50 4.08
N ASP A 202 -7.79 17.40 4.98
CA ASP A 202 -6.63 17.28 5.85
C ASP A 202 -6.85 16.24 6.96
N TRP A 203 -5.73 15.75 7.52
CA TRP A 203 -5.73 14.92 8.72
C TRP A 203 -4.82 15.50 9.79
N HIS A 204 -5.27 15.50 11.04
CA HIS A 204 -4.50 16.00 12.18
C HIS A 204 -4.05 14.85 13.06
N PHE A 205 -2.80 14.89 13.53
CA PHE A 205 -2.21 13.81 14.33
C PHE A 205 -1.13 14.32 15.28
N LEU A 206 -0.88 13.54 16.33
CA LEU A 206 0.20 13.74 17.29
C LEU A 206 0.90 12.39 17.48
N LEU A 207 1.98 12.18 16.72
CA LEU A 207 2.75 10.93 16.69
C LEU A 207 4.23 11.27 16.63
N GLU A 208 5.02 10.65 17.52
CA GLU A 208 6.46 10.92 17.71
C GLU A 208 6.79 12.42 17.82
N SER A 209 5.88 13.19 18.44
CA SER A 209 5.99 14.63 18.59
C SER A 209 5.22 15.12 19.81
N GLN A 210 5.59 16.29 20.31
CA GLN A 210 4.87 16.99 21.38
C GLN A 210 3.89 18.04 20.85
N ALA A 211 3.92 18.33 19.54
CA ALA A 211 3.03 19.29 18.89
C ALA A 211 2.14 18.58 17.85
N PRO A 212 0.86 18.97 17.74
CA PRO A 212 -0.01 18.44 16.69
C PRO A 212 0.52 18.85 15.32
N LYS A 213 0.46 17.92 14.37
CA LYS A 213 0.81 18.13 12.97
C LYS A 213 -0.42 17.92 12.11
N THR A 214 -0.39 18.51 10.92
CA THR A 214 -1.42 18.34 9.90
C THR A 214 -0.80 17.76 8.65
N LEU A 215 -1.33 16.63 8.20
CA LEU A 215 -1.13 16.11 6.85
C LEU A 215 -2.16 16.79 5.94
N GLN A 216 -1.68 17.68 5.08
CA GLN A 216 -2.53 18.32 4.07
C GLN A 216 -2.99 17.29 3.03
N ASP A 217 -4.22 17.41 2.55
CA ASP A 217 -4.75 16.58 1.46
C ASP A 217 -4.64 15.06 1.71
N ALA A 218 -4.81 14.61 2.96
CA ALA A 218 -4.67 13.21 3.39
C ALA A 218 -5.76 12.27 2.84
N PHE A 219 -6.92 12.84 2.53
CA PHE A 219 -8.06 12.15 1.93
C PHE A 219 -8.55 12.89 0.71
N CYS A 220 -9.19 12.16 -0.20
CA CYS A 220 -10.01 12.75 -1.22
C CYS A 220 -11.38 12.04 -1.28
N VAL A 221 -12.42 12.83 -1.52
CA VAL A 221 -13.78 12.37 -1.75
C VAL A 221 -14.27 12.92 -3.09
N PHE A 222 -14.80 12.03 -3.93
CA PHE A 222 -15.24 12.38 -5.28
C PHE A 222 -16.32 11.43 -5.79
N GLU A 223 -17.14 11.89 -6.74
CA GLU A 223 -17.92 10.98 -7.58
C GLU A 223 -17.14 10.65 -8.85
N GLU A 224 -17.25 9.41 -9.32
CA GLU A 224 -16.60 8.92 -10.54
C GLU A 224 -17.63 8.29 -11.47
N ASN A 225 -17.63 8.71 -12.74
CA ASN A 225 -18.38 8.03 -13.79
C ASN A 225 -17.52 6.89 -14.34
N ASN A 226 -17.89 5.65 -14.03
CA ASN A 226 -17.11 4.46 -14.39
C ASN A 226 -17.07 4.18 -15.91
N GLY A 227 -17.81 4.93 -16.73
CA GLY A 227 -17.93 4.67 -18.17
C GLY A 227 -18.71 3.39 -18.48
N LEU A 228 -19.39 2.81 -17.50
CA LEU A 228 -20.20 1.59 -17.62
C LEU A 228 -21.66 1.86 -17.21
N PRO A 229 -22.64 1.21 -17.86
CA PRO A 229 -24.02 1.24 -17.37
C PRO A 229 -24.16 0.37 -16.13
N LEU A 230 -24.75 0.91 -15.06
CA LEU A 230 -25.19 0.12 -13.91
C LEU A 230 -26.18 -0.97 -14.35
N ARG A 231 -27.10 -0.57 -15.24
CA ARG A 231 -28.02 -1.47 -15.94
C ARG A 231 -28.43 -0.84 -17.27
N ARG A 232 -28.67 -1.68 -18.26
CA ARG A 232 -29.37 -1.29 -19.48
C ARG A 232 -30.18 -2.45 -20.03
N HIS A 233 -31.25 -2.13 -20.72
CA HIS A 233 -31.98 -3.08 -21.53
C HIS A 233 -32.43 -2.38 -22.81
N HIS A 234 -32.34 -3.12 -23.91
CA HIS A 234 -32.83 -2.71 -25.22
C HIS A 234 -33.72 -3.85 -25.71
N SER A 235 -34.98 -3.55 -25.97
CA SER A 235 -35.94 -4.51 -26.50
C SER A 235 -36.34 -4.09 -27.90
N ASP A 236 -36.13 -5.01 -28.84
CA ASP A 236 -36.71 -4.98 -30.19
C ASP A 236 -37.80 -6.04 -30.36
N PHE A 237 -38.16 -6.74 -29.29
CA PHE A 237 -39.08 -7.87 -29.33
C PHE A 237 -40.39 -7.53 -28.63
N HIS A 238 -41.52 -7.67 -29.34
CA HIS A 238 -42.89 -7.28 -28.94
C HIS A 238 -43.10 -5.76 -28.72
N SER A 239 -42.24 -5.11 -27.92
CA SER A 239 -42.27 -3.68 -27.66
C SER A 239 -40.88 -3.08 -27.87
N HIS A 240 -40.81 -1.99 -28.63
CA HIS A 240 -39.58 -1.25 -28.89
C HIS A 240 -39.31 -0.25 -27.78
N TYR A 241 -38.32 -0.52 -26.94
CA TYR A 241 -37.93 0.40 -25.88
C TYR A 241 -36.48 0.24 -25.46
N PHE A 242 -35.94 1.31 -24.88
CA PHE A 242 -34.65 1.34 -24.21
C PHE A 242 -34.81 1.90 -22.80
N GLY A 243 -34.12 1.30 -21.84
CA GLY A 243 -34.01 1.82 -20.47
C GLY A 243 -32.61 1.55 -19.93
N GLY A 244 -31.95 2.58 -19.40
CA GLY A 244 -30.60 2.45 -18.89
C GLY A 244 -30.28 3.46 -17.79
N VAL A 245 -29.24 3.15 -17.01
CA VAL A 245 -28.70 4.00 -15.96
C VAL A 245 -27.18 3.88 -16.02
N VAL A 246 -26.48 5.01 -16.10
CA VAL A 246 -25.01 5.06 -16.03
C VAL A 246 -24.58 4.82 -14.59
N GLU A 247 -23.51 4.07 -14.39
CA GLU A 247 -22.92 3.91 -13.07
C GLU A 247 -22.05 5.13 -12.72
N THR A 248 -22.43 5.83 -11.66
CA THR A 248 -21.60 6.85 -11.02
C THR A 248 -21.48 6.50 -9.55
N VAL A 249 -20.25 6.30 -9.10
CA VAL A 249 -19.93 5.85 -7.73
C VAL A 249 -19.40 7.03 -6.92
N LEU A 250 -19.58 6.98 -5.59
CA LEU A 250 -18.91 7.89 -4.66
C LEU A 250 -17.69 7.17 -4.08
N VAL A 251 -16.54 7.82 -4.03
CA VAL A 251 -15.27 7.24 -3.57
C VAL A 251 -14.72 8.06 -2.41
N PHE A 252 -14.27 7.37 -1.37
CA PHE A 252 -13.38 7.88 -0.34
C PHE A 252 -12.03 7.17 -0.48
N ARG A 253 -10.95 7.94 -0.61
CA ARG A 253 -9.59 7.42 -0.80
C ARG A 253 -8.60 8.01 0.19
N SER A 254 -7.64 7.18 0.60
CA SER A 254 -6.42 7.57 1.31
C SER A 254 -5.25 6.72 0.82
N VAL A 255 -4.03 7.23 0.96
CA VAL A 255 -2.80 6.52 0.58
C VAL A 255 -1.86 6.43 1.78
N SER A 256 -1.22 5.26 1.94
CA SER A 256 -0.17 5.00 2.94
C SER A 256 1.12 4.63 2.23
N THR A 257 2.16 5.46 2.34
CA THR A 257 3.47 5.21 1.75
C THR A 257 4.39 4.52 2.76
N MET A 258 4.33 3.19 2.80
CA MET A 258 5.10 2.33 3.69
C MET A 258 6.46 2.00 3.07
N LEU A 259 7.48 2.81 3.40
CA LEU A 259 8.82 2.71 2.84
C LEU A 259 8.80 2.74 1.30
N ASN A 260 8.87 1.57 0.66
CA ASN A 260 8.87 1.42 -0.79
C ASN A 260 7.47 1.32 -1.39
N TYR A 261 6.46 0.88 -0.63
CA TYR A 261 5.12 0.69 -1.14
C TYR A 261 4.26 1.94 -0.97
N ASP A 262 3.39 2.17 -1.94
CA ASP A 262 2.28 3.09 -1.84
C ASP A 262 0.99 2.28 -1.87
N TYR A 263 0.31 2.19 -0.72
CA TYR A 263 -0.96 1.49 -0.58
C TYR A 263 -2.12 2.45 -0.78
N VAL A 264 -2.93 2.21 -1.82
CA VAL A 264 -4.15 2.97 -2.10
C VAL A 264 -5.35 2.24 -1.52
N TRP A 265 -6.06 2.92 -0.63
CA TRP A 265 -7.23 2.40 0.06
C TRP A 265 -8.48 3.11 -0.45
N ASP A 266 -9.36 2.37 -1.12
CA ASP A 266 -10.65 2.91 -1.58
C ASP A 266 -11.82 2.25 -0.85
N MET A 267 -12.76 3.09 -0.44
CA MET A 267 -14.13 2.69 -0.12
C MET A 267 -15.05 3.32 -1.17
N VAL A 268 -15.66 2.46 -1.98
CA VAL A 268 -16.47 2.83 -3.15
C VAL A 268 -17.94 2.50 -2.85
N PHE A 269 -18.80 3.49 -3.06
CA PHE A 269 -20.23 3.41 -2.74
C PHE A 269 -21.03 3.47 -4.05
N HIS A 270 -21.67 2.35 -4.39
CA HIS A 270 -22.43 2.20 -5.62
C HIS A 270 -23.87 2.71 -5.44
N PRO A 271 -24.51 3.23 -6.50
CA PRO A 271 -25.88 3.73 -6.42
C PRO A 271 -26.94 2.64 -6.18
N ASN A 272 -26.58 1.36 -6.33
CA ASN A 272 -27.44 0.21 -6.07
C ASN A 272 -27.39 -0.30 -4.62
N GLY A 273 -26.70 0.40 -3.71
CA GLY A 273 -26.56 -0.01 -2.31
C GLY A 273 -25.36 -0.90 -2.01
N ALA A 274 -24.54 -1.26 -3.01
CA ALA A 274 -23.31 -2.00 -2.78
C ALA A 274 -22.18 -1.09 -2.25
N ILE A 275 -21.36 -1.65 -1.35
CA ILE A 275 -20.07 -1.08 -0.95
C ILE A 275 -18.99 -2.00 -1.50
N GLU A 276 -18.01 -1.42 -2.18
CA GLU A 276 -16.80 -2.10 -2.64
C GLU A 276 -15.59 -1.54 -1.89
N VAL A 277 -14.71 -2.42 -1.43
CA VAL A 277 -13.45 -2.04 -0.77
C VAL A 277 -12.30 -2.48 -1.65
N LYS A 278 -11.42 -1.55 -2.02
CA LYS A 278 -10.24 -1.86 -2.85
C LYS A 278 -8.95 -1.57 -2.12
N PHE A 279 -7.99 -2.42 -2.41
CA PHE A 279 -6.61 -2.29 -2.00
C PHE A 279 -5.73 -2.40 -3.24
N HIS A 280 -4.95 -1.36 -3.50
CA HIS A 280 -3.94 -1.37 -4.56
C HIS A 280 -2.56 -1.15 -3.93
N ALA A 281 -1.56 -1.89 -4.41
CA ALA A 281 -0.16 -1.64 -4.09
C ALA A 281 0.56 -1.13 -5.33
N THR A 282 1.18 0.04 -5.20
CA THR A 282 2.09 0.63 -6.19
C THR A 282 3.38 1.08 -5.48
N GLY A 283 4.13 1.98 -6.09
CA GLY A 283 5.41 2.47 -5.59
C GLY A 283 6.57 1.63 -6.10
N TYR A 284 7.62 1.54 -5.30
CA TYR A 284 8.80 0.73 -5.57
C TYR A 284 8.67 -0.68 -4.98
N ILE A 285 9.29 -1.65 -5.65
CA ILE A 285 9.55 -2.95 -5.04
C ILE A 285 10.70 -2.83 -4.02
N SER A 286 10.64 -3.64 -2.97
CA SER A 286 11.84 -3.93 -2.18
C SER A 286 12.75 -4.86 -2.97
N SER A 287 14.05 -4.59 -2.95
CA SER A 287 15.04 -5.36 -3.70
C SER A 287 16.29 -5.65 -2.87
N VAL A 288 17.02 -6.68 -3.28
CA VAL A 288 18.31 -7.07 -2.70
C VAL A 288 19.35 -7.25 -3.80
N PHE A 289 20.63 -7.30 -3.40
CA PHE A 289 21.72 -7.54 -4.35
C PHE A 289 21.55 -8.90 -5.01
N LEU A 290 21.75 -8.95 -6.33
CA LEU A 290 21.64 -10.18 -7.10
C LEU A 290 22.93 -11.00 -6.95
N PHE A 291 22.85 -12.16 -6.30
CA PHE A 291 23.98 -13.08 -6.17
C PHE A 291 23.53 -14.56 -6.21
N GLY A 292 24.43 -15.45 -6.60
CA GLY A 292 24.24 -16.91 -6.54
C GLY A 292 22.94 -17.40 -7.19
N ALA A 293 22.27 -18.37 -6.56
CA ALA A 293 21.02 -18.97 -7.04
C ALA A 293 19.76 -18.10 -6.78
N ALA A 294 19.88 -16.78 -6.88
CA ALA A 294 18.84 -15.78 -6.57
C ALA A 294 17.53 -15.97 -7.35
N ARG A 295 17.58 -16.52 -8.57
CA ARG A 295 16.41 -16.68 -9.45
C ARG A 295 15.33 -17.64 -8.91
N ARG A 296 15.62 -18.41 -7.86
CA ARG A 296 14.59 -19.19 -7.13
C ARG A 296 13.69 -18.30 -6.26
N TYR A 297 14.12 -17.08 -5.98
CA TYR A 297 13.49 -16.16 -5.03
C TYR A 297 12.99 -14.87 -5.69
N GLY A 298 12.94 -14.81 -7.03
CA GLY A 298 12.52 -13.62 -7.75
C GLY A 298 13.20 -13.49 -9.11
N ASN A 299 13.02 -12.32 -9.71
CA ASN A 299 13.57 -12.01 -11.03
C ASN A 299 14.61 -10.90 -10.94
N GLN A 300 15.60 -10.94 -11.83
CA GLN A 300 16.49 -9.81 -12.03
C GLN A 300 15.69 -8.65 -12.64
N VAL A 301 15.72 -7.49 -11.98
CA VAL A 301 14.97 -6.28 -12.38
C VAL A 301 15.88 -5.16 -12.88
N ARG A 302 17.17 -5.25 -12.56
CA ARG A 302 18.26 -4.40 -13.02
C ARG A 302 19.57 -5.18 -12.88
N GLU A 303 20.64 -4.73 -13.51
CA GLU A 303 21.99 -5.18 -13.18
C GLU A 303 22.22 -5.19 -11.66
N ASN A 304 22.79 -6.29 -11.15
CA ASN A 304 23.09 -6.50 -9.72
C ASN A 304 21.88 -6.39 -8.76
N THR A 305 20.64 -6.40 -9.27
CA THR A 305 19.44 -6.16 -8.47
C THR A 305 18.40 -7.26 -8.66
N LEU A 306 18.02 -7.92 -7.57
CA LEU A 306 16.96 -8.93 -7.52
C LEU A 306 15.68 -8.31 -6.97
N GLY A 307 14.61 -8.36 -7.76
CA GLY A 307 13.25 -8.12 -7.25
C GLY A 307 12.76 -9.37 -6.52
N THR A 308 12.71 -9.30 -5.19
CA THR A 308 12.40 -10.45 -4.32
C THR A 308 10.91 -10.79 -4.34
N VAL A 309 10.61 -12.09 -4.40
CA VAL A 309 9.24 -12.62 -4.32
C VAL A 309 8.62 -12.29 -2.97
N HIS A 310 7.34 -11.95 -2.96
CA HIS A 310 6.58 -11.69 -1.76
C HIS A 310 5.08 -11.84 -1.99
N THR A 311 4.33 -11.99 -0.90
CA THR A 311 2.87 -11.93 -0.89
C THR A 311 2.39 -10.67 -0.21
N HIS A 312 1.31 -10.08 -0.72
CA HIS A 312 0.54 -9.06 0.00
C HIS A 312 -0.71 -9.66 0.62
N SER A 313 -1.07 -9.21 1.81
CA SER A 313 -2.37 -9.48 2.44
C SER A 313 -2.86 -8.21 3.11
N ALA A 314 -4.16 -7.95 3.03
CA ALA A 314 -4.79 -6.85 3.75
C ALA A 314 -5.96 -7.42 4.54
N HIS A 315 -6.09 -7.01 5.80
CA HIS A 315 -7.17 -7.43 6.67
C HIS A 315 -8.14 -6.27 6.88
N TYR A 316 -9.44 -6.57 6.82
CA TYR A 316 -10.52 -5.61 7.00
C TYR A 316 -11.50 -6.11 8.04
N LYS A 317 -11.94 -5.20 8.91
CA LYS A 317 -13.13 -5.39 9.76
C LYS A 317 -14.34 -4.90 8.98
N VAL A 318 -15.42 -5.71 8.97
CA VAL A 318 -16.70 -5.37 8.35
C VAL A 318 -17.82 -5.68 9.33
N ASP A 319 -18.29 -4.66 10.04
CA ASP A 319 -19.31 -4.75 11.10
C ASP A 319 -20.69 -4.43 10.52
N LEU A 320 -21.36 -5.47 10.01
CA LEU A 320 -22.65 -5.36 9.32
C LEU A 320 -23.82 -5.33 10.31
N ASP A 321 -24.69 -4.33 10.16
CA ASP A 321 -25.87 -4.09 10.99
C ASP A 321 -27.19 -4.29 10.21
N VAL A 322 -27.25 -5.33 9.37
CA VAL A 322 -28.38 -5.58 8.47
C VAL A 322 -29.66 -5.87 9.27
N GLY A 323 -30.61 -4.94 9.29
CA GLY A 323 -31.91 -5.11 9.96
C GLY A 323 -31.84 -5.32 11.49
N GLY A 324 -30.72 -4.96 12.13
CA GLY A 324 -30.55 -4.96 13.60
C GLY A 324 -30.10 -6.26 14.29
N LYS A 325 -30.34 -7.45 13.71
CA LYS A 325 -29.75 -8.73 14.17
C LYS A 325 -29.30 -9.56 12.98
N THR A 326 -28.02 -9.88 12.90
CA THR A 326 -27.43 -10.63 11.79
C THR A 326 -27.48 -12.14 12.02
N CYS A 327 -27.84 -12.88 10.96
CA CYS A 327 -27.70 -14.33 10.85
C CYS A 327 -26.90 -14.63 9.57
N TRP A 328 -25.92 -15.51 9.64
CA TRP A 328 -25.11 -15.89 8.50
C TRP A 328 -25.77 -17.03 7.73
N GLN A 329 -26.09 -16.79 6.46
CA GLN A 329 -26.62 -17.81 5.56
C GLN A 329 -25.64 -18.07 4.42
N ARG A 330 -25.51 -19.34 4.04
CA ARG A 330 -24.71 -19.76 2.88
C ARG A 330 -25.61 -20.47 1.89
N GLN A 331 -25.69 -19.93 0.67
CA GLN A 331 -26.40 -20.57 -0.44
C GLN A 331 -25.40 -21.07 -1.48
N ARG A 332 -25.67 -22.26 -2.05
CA ARG A 332 -24.84 -22.88 -3.09
C ARG A 332 -25.74 -23.65 -4.06
N PHE A 333 -25.41 -23.60 -5.35
CA PHE A 333 -26.03 -24.48 -6.33
C PHE A 333 -25.49 -25.91 -6.19
N GLN A 334 -26.37 -26.89 -6.30
CA GLN A 334 -26.02 -28.31 -6.38
C GLN A 334 -26.79 -28.94 -7.53
N TYR A 335 -26.09 -29.65 -8.41
CA TYR A 335 -26.73 -30.45 -9.44
C TYR A 335 -27.40 -31.67 -8.80
N LYS A 336 -28.65 -31.93 -9.18
CA LYS A 336 -29.36 -33.15 -8.82
C LYS A 336 -29.69 -33.91 -10.09
N SER A 337 -29.15 -35.12 -10.24
CA SER A 337 -29.50 -36.01 -11.35
C SER A 337 -30.96 -36.44 -11.18
N LEU A 338 -31.77 -36.18 -12.20
CA LEU A 338 -33.11 -36.75 -12.32
C LEU A 338 -32.92 -38.16 -12.88
N LYS A 339 -33.20 -39.20 -12.09
CA LYS A 339 -33.30 -40.57 -12.62
C LYS A 339 -34.48 -40.59 -13.59
N SER A 340 -34.22 -40.93 -14.85
CA SER A 340 -35.21 -41.14 -15.92
C SER A 340 -36.08 -42.36 -15.65
#